data_AF-R9JAH4-F1
#
_entry.id   AF-R9JAH4-F1
#
_cell.length_a   1.000
_cell.length_b   1.000
_cell.length_c   1.000
_cell.angle_alpha   90.00
_cell.angle_beta   90.00
_cell.angle_gamma   90.00
#
_symmetry.space_group_name_H-M   'P 1'
#
loop_
_entity.id
_entity.type
_entity.pdbx_description
1 polymer ?
#
loop_
_entity_poly.entity_id
_entity_poly.type
_entity_poly.pdbx_seq_one_letter_code
_entity_poly.pdbx_strand_id
1 'polypeptide(L)'
;MKSYPKTFMDKMEKALYNLSKAYPIYGYIFGGNFEMTHLLYCEGVEYTEYATQVSGTLDILCELGYLDHDLSNYRISAKGWEKVSEMEQTESNNQGFIAMSFSDGTKTISESFKKAINKCGYIPRRIDEKEHNNQIVPEILFEISRSKFVVVDVTYPNYGAYYEAGYAEALGKEVIICCREDVFNSNQKPHFDIAQKSSIVWKDEEDLENRLFRRIEATVGLNK
;
A
#
# COMPACT_ATOMS: atom_id res chain seq x y z
N MET A 1 3.85 -0.35 11.95
CA MET A 1 2.63 0.08 12.68
C MET A 1 2.01 1.21 11.88
N LYS A 2 0.81 1.04 11.31
CA LYS A 2 0.07 2.16 10.70
C LYS A 2 -0.03 3.25 11.78
N SER A 3 0.47 4.46 11.53
CA SER A 3 0.49 5.53 12.53
C SER A 3 -0.94 5.81 12.99
N TYR A 4 -1.20 5.74 14.29
CA TYR A 4 -2.47 6.17 14.87
C TYR A 4 -2.77 7.61 14.41
N PRO A 5 -3.98 7.92 13.93
CA PRO A 5 -4.29 9.26 13.42
C PRO A 5 -4.03 10.31 14.51
N LYS A 6 -3.20 11.31 14.18
CA LYS A 6 -2.68 12.28 15.16
C LYS A 6 -3.52 13.55 15.21
N THR A 7 -3.95 14.04 14.05
CA THR A 7 -4.74 15.28 13.96
C THR A 7 -6.23 14.99 14.01
N PHE A 8 -7.03 16.01 14.29
CA PHE A 8 -8.49 15.93 14.25
C PHE A 8 -8.99 15.48 12.86
N MET A 9 -8.47 16.09 11.79
CA MET A 9 -8.89 15.76 10.43
C MET A 9 -8.47 14.34 10.03
N ASP A 10 -7.28 13.87 10.44
CA ASP A 10 -6.88 12.47 10.20
C ASP A 10 -7.87 11.49 10.84
N LYS A 11 -8.36 11.80 12.05
CA LYS A 11 -9.35 10.97 12.74
C LYS A 11 -10.68 10.95 11.99
N MET A 12 -11.17 12.10 11.51
CA MET A 12 -12.42 12.18 10.76
C MET A 12 -12.34 11.43 9.43
N GLU A 13 -11.26 11.63 8.67
CA GLU A 13 -11.07 10.94 7.39
C GLU A 13 -10.91 9.43 7.59
N LYS A 14 -10.15 9.00 8.61
CA LYS A 14 -10.01 7.57 8.92
C LYS A 14 -11.30 6.96 9.48
N ALA A 15 -12.08 7.70 10.26
CA ALA A 15 -13.39 7.27 10.72
C ALA A 15 -14.34 7.05 9.53
N LEU A 16 -14.40 8.00 8.59
CA LEU A 16 -15.14 7.84 7.33
C LEU A 16 -14.68 6.60 6.55
N TYR A 17 -13.36 6.40 6.43
CA TYR A 17 -12.80 5.23 5.76
C TYR A 17 -13.19 3.92 6.46
N ASN A 18 -13.16 3.86 7.78
CA ASN A 18 -13.56 2.67 8.53
C ASN A 18 -15.07 2.39 8.38
N LEU A 19 -15.89 3.43 8.43
CA LEU A 19 -17.34 3.33 8.17
C LEU A 19 -17.63 2.81 6.76
N SER A 20 -16.87 3.23 5.74
CA SER A 20 -17.06 2.73 4.37
C SER A 20 -16.73 1.25 4.22
N LYS A 21 -15.79 0.72 5.02
CA LYS A 21 -15.51 -0.73 5.07
C LYS A 21 -16.56 -1.51 5.84
N ALA A 22 -17.10 -0.94 6.92
CA ALA A 22 -18.17 -1.55 7.71
C ALA A 22 -19.52 -1.55 6.95
N TYR A 23 -19.79 -0.50 6.16
CA TYR A 23 -21.03 -0.28 5.43
C TYR A 23 -20.74 -0.06 3.93
N PRO A 24 -20.31 -1.09 3.17
CA PRO A 24 -19.85 -0.94 1.80
C PRO A 24 -20.99 -0.75 0.78
N ILE A 25 -22.24 -0.98 1.17
CA ILE A 25 -23.40 -0.84 0.28
C ILE A 25 -23.77 0.63 0.17
N TYR A 26 -23.77 1.16 -1.06
CA TYR A 26 -24.18 2.53 -1.32
C TYR A 26 -25.62 2.79 -0.85
N GLY A 27 -25.81 3.85 -0.06
CA GLY A 27 -27.11 4.22 0.51
C GLY A 27 -27.53 3.42 1.74
N TYR A 28 -26.69 2.52 2.25
CA TYR A 28 -26.95 1.81 3.51
C TYR A 28 -27.09 2.80 4.68
N ILE A 29 -28.07 2.53 5.54
CA ILE A 29 -28.41 3.37 6.69
C ILE A 29 -27.95 2.69 7.97
N PHE A 30 -27.27 3.43 8.84
CA PHE A 30 -26.80 2.95 10.14
C PHE A 30 -27.05 3.97 11.26
N GLY A 31 -27.18 3.49 12.50
CA GLY A 31 -27.29 4.33 13.69
C GLY A 31 -26.04 4.21 14.57
N GLY A 32 -25.71 5.29 15.29
CA GLY A 32 -24.59 5.31 16.23
C GLY A 32 -24.75 4.27 17.34
N ASN A 33 -23.72 3.47 17.61
CA ASN A 33 -23.72 2.48 18.69
C ASN A 33 -22.33 2.33 19.34
N PHE A 34 -22.28 1.65 20.49
CA PHE A 34 -21.06 1.47 21.28
C PHE A 34 -19.94 0.73 20.53
N GLU A 35 -20.29 -0.22 19.67
CA GLU A 35 -19.31 -1.00 18.91
C GLU A 35 -18.55 -0.13 17.91
N MET A 36 -19.08 1.04 17.52
CA MET A 36 -18.40 1.97 16.61
C MET A 36 -17.24 2.75 17.23
N THR A 37 -17.04 2.66 18.55
CA THR A 37 -15.98 3.41 19.27
C THR A 37 -14.59 3.20 18.65
N HIS A 38 -14.24 1.97 18.28
CA HIS A 38 -12.97 1.66 17.61
C HIS A 38 -12.92 2.17 16.16
N LEU A 39 -14.04 2.17 15.43
CA LEU A 39 -14.11 2.66 14.05
C LEU A 39 -13.91 4.18 13.98
N LEU A 40 -14.43 4.89 14.99
CA LEU A 40 -14.46 6.35 15.06
C LEU A 40 -13.28 6.96 15.85
N TYR A 41 -12.35 6.13 16.34
CA TYR A 41 -11.22 6.56 17.19
C TYR A 41 -11.67 7.27 18.48
N CYS A 42 -12.77 6.80 19.07
CA CYS A 42 -13.32 7.28 20.34
C CYS A 42 -12.75 6.51 21.56
N GLU A 43 -11.52 5.99 21.46
CA GLU A 43 -10.88 5.23 22.53
C GLU A 43 -10.36 6.15 23.66
N GLY A 44 -10.35 5.65 24.90
CA GLY A 44 -9.84 6.39 26.07
C GLY A 44 -10.86 7.32 26.74
N VAL A 45 -12.13 7.16 26.41
CA VAL A 45 -13.26 7.94 26.93
C VAL A 45 -13.94 7.15 28.04
N GLU A 46 -14.39 7.83 29.10
CA GLU A 46 -15.17 7.20 30.17
C GLU A 46 -16.46 6.59 29.61
N TYR A 47 -16.92 5.47 30.19
CA TYR A 47 -18.13 4.78 29.71
C TYR A 47 -19.37 5.70 29.68
N THR A 48 -19.41 6.72 30.53
CA THR A 48 -20.52 7.69 30.56
C THR A 48 -20.51 8.69 29.40
N GLU A 49 -19.40 8.83 28.68
CA GLU A 49 -19.19 9.87 27.66
C GLU A 49 -19.15 9.30 26.23
N TYR A 50 -19.12 7.97 26.07
CA TYR A 50 -19.01 7.32 24.75
C TYR A 50 -20.14 7.74 23.80
N ALA A 51 -21.37 7.81 24.31
CA ALA A 51 -22.54 8.08 23.48
C ALA A 51 -22.48 9.50 22.89
N THR A 52 -22.04 10.46 23.71
CA THR A 52 -21.79 11.83 23.28
C THR A 52 -20.68 11.90 22.24
N GLN A 53 -19.59 11.16 22.42
CA GLN A 53 -18.46 11.21 21.50
C GLN A 53 -18.72 10.51 20.16
N VAL A 54 -19.45 9.38 20.18
CA VAL A 54 -19.90 8.70 18.96
C VAL A 54 -20.88 9.58 18.19
N SER A 55 -21.92 10.11 18.85
CA SER A 55 -22.89 11.01 18.20
C SER A 55 -22.18 12.24 17.65
N GLY A 56 -21.37 12.92 18.47
CA GLY A 56 -20.66 14.12 18.04
C GLY A 56 -19.70 13.88 16.87
N THR A 57 -19.05 12.72 16.81
CA THR A 57 -18.20 12.36 15.65
C THR A 57 -19.03 12.18 14.38
N LEU A 58 -20.18 11.51 14.47
CA LEU A 58 -21.09 11.32 13.33
C LEU A 58 -21.71 12.65 12.87
N ASP A 59 -22.06 13.52 13.82
CA ASP A 59 -22.57 14.87 13.55
C ASP A 59 -21.52 15.72 12.83
N ILE A 60 -20.26 15.70 13.30
CA ILE A 60 -19.14 16.38 12.63
C ILE A 60 -18.94 15.85 11.21
N LEU A 61 -19.01 14.53 11.00
CA LEU A 61 -18.91 13.95 9.66
C LEU A 61 -20.08 14.39 8.75
N CYS A 62 -21.26 14.67 9.31
CA CYS A 62 -22.35 15.32 8.59
C CYS A 62 -22.04 16.77 8.25
N GLU A 63 -21.50 17.56 9.19
CA GLU A 63 -21.11 18.96 8.96
C GLU A 63 -20.01 19.10 7.90
N LEU A 64 -19.07 18.14 7.85
CA LEU A 64 -18.06 18.05 6.79
C LEU A 64 -18.66 17.62 5.43
N GLY A 65 -19.92 17.16 5.43
CA GLY A 65 -20.66 16.69 4.26
C GLY A 65 -20.29 15.27 3.84
N TYR A 66 -19.61 14.50 4.68
CA TYR A 66 -19.22 13.12 4.38
C TYR A 66 -20.33 12.11 4.68
N LEU A 67 -21.19 12.45 5.63
CA LEU A 67 -22.42 11.71 5.91
C LEU A 67 -23.64 12.61 5.62
N ASP A 68 -24.75 11.98 5.26
CA ASP A 68 -26.08 12.56 5.43
C ASP A 68 -26.74 11.91 6.63
N HIS A 69 -27.69 12.61 7.26
CA HIS A 69 -28.52 12.03 8.31
C HIS A 69 -30.01 12.31 8.09
N ASP A 70 -30.83 11.40 8.59
CA ASP A 70 -32.27 11.57 8.80
C ASP A 70 -32.60 11.07 10.21
N LEU A 71 -33.02 11.96 11.10
CA LEU A 71 -33.18 11.69 12.53
C LEU A 71 -31.88 11.10 13.13
N SER A 72 -31.95 9.94 13.78
CA SER A 72 -30.81 9.23 14.39
C SER A 72 -30.06 8.31 13.43
N ASN A 73 -30.37 8.37 12.13
CA ASN A 73 -29.84 7.49 11.12
C ASN A 73 -28.89 8.23 10.20
N TYR A 74 -27.79 7.58 9.83
CA TYR A 74 -26.73 8.13 9.00
C TYR A 74 -26.53 7.27 7.75
N ARG A 75 -26.03 7.91 6.69
CA ARG A 75 -25.54 7.23 5.47
C ARG A 75 -24.33 7.97 4.94
N ILE A 76 -23.43 7.27 4.26
CA ILE A 76 -22.30 7.91 3.57
C ILE A 76 -22.82 8.68 2.36
N SER A 77 -22.52 9.97 2.30
CA SER A 77 -22.96 10.86 1.22
C SER A 77 -22.13 10.65 -0.06
N ALA A 78 -22.54 11.25 -1.17
CA ALA A 78 -21.75 11.21 -2.41
C ALA A 78 -20.34 11.80 -2.22
N LYS A 79 -20.22 12.92 -1.49
CA LYS A 79 -18.94 13.54 -1.13
C LYS A 79 -18.12 12.65 -0.18
N GLY A 80 -18.78 11.91 0.71
CA GLY A 80 -18.15 10.89 1.54
C GLY A 80 -17.50 9.80 0.70
N TRP A 81 -18.21 9.26 -0.29
CA TRP A 81 -17.68 8.24 -1.20
C TRP A 81 -16.56 8.75 -2.12
N GLU A 82 -16.66 10.00 -2.60
CA GLU A 82 -15.58 10.65 -3.34
C GLU A 82 -14.30 10.70 -2.51
N LYS A 83 -14.39 11.18 -1.25
CA LYS A 83 -13.27 11.23 -0.33
C LYS A 83 -12.70 9.85 0.00
N VAL A 84 -13.56 8.84 0.17
CA VAL A 84 -13.12 7.43 0.33
C VAL A 84 -12.33 6.98 -0.89
N SER A 85 -12.79 7.28 -2.11
CA SER A 85 -12.07 6.92 -3.34
C SER A 85 -10.69 7.58 -3.43
N GLU A 86 -10.58 8.86 -3.08
CA GLU A 86 -9.28 9.56 -2.99
C GLU A 86 -8.33 8.88 -1.99
N MET A 87 -8.86 8.51 -0.81
CA MET A 87 -8.09 7.81 0.21
C MET A 87 -7.66 6.41 -0.25
N GLU A 88 -8.50 5.68 -0.98
CA GLU A 88 -8.16 4.37 -1.54
C GLU A 88 -7.08 4.46 -2.61
N GLN A 89 -7.13 5.49 -3.46
CA GLN A 89 -6.09 5.78 -4.46
C GLN A 89 -4.76 6.15 -3.81
N THR A 90 -4.81 6.98 -2.76
CA THR A 90 -3.62 7.37 -2.00
C THR A 90 -3.05 6.20 -1.22
N GLU A 91 -3.88 5.37 -0.58
CA GLU A 91 -3.44 4.16 0.10
C GLU A 91 -2.83 3.14 -0.88
N SER A 92 -3.37 3.03 -2.11
CA SER A 92 -2.73 2.23 -3.15
C SER A 92 -1.36 2.77 -3.54
N ASN A 93 -1.21 4.09 -3.72
CA ASN A 93 0.06 4.72 -4.07
C ASN A 93 1.12 4.69 -2.94
N ASN A 94 0.80 4.14 -1.77
CA ASN A 94 1.79 3.95 -0.71
C ASN A 94 2.51 2.61 -0.79
N GLN A 95 2.29 1.84 -1.85
CA GLN A 95 2.85 0.50 -2.04
C GLN A 95 4.03 0.48 -3.00
N GLY A 96 5.07 -0.29 -2.65
CA GLY A 96 6.12 -0.71 -3.58
C GLY A 96 6.02 -2.22 -3.82
N PHE A 97 5.77 -2.64 -5.06
CA PHE A 97 5.69 -4.06 -5.41
C PHE A 97 7.07 -4.67 -5.55
N ILE A 98 7.24 -5.91 -5.09
CA ILE A 98 8.46 -6.70 -5.22
C ILE A 98 8.20 -7.87 -6.17
N ALA A 99 8.89 -7.83 -7.32
CA ALA A 99 8.89 -8.87 -8.34
C ALA A 99 10.20 -9.67 -8.25
N MET A 100 10.15 -10.92 -7.78
CA MET A 100 11.35 -11.74 -7.57
C MET A 100 11.05 -13.24 -7.55
N SER A 101 12.08 -14.09 -7.65
CA SER A 101 11.93 -15.54 -7.49
C SER A 101 11.52 -15.91 -6.06
N PHE A 102 10.69 -16.94 -5.88
CA PHE A 102 10.21 -17.40 -4.57
C PHE A 102 11.11 -18.43 -3.88
N SER A 103 12.34 -18.63 -4.38
CA SER A 103 13.25 -19.65 -3.83
C SER A 103 13.89 -19.22 -2.50
N ASP A 104 14.28 -20.19 -1.67
CA ASP A 104 14.92 -19.95 -0.37
C ASP A 104 16.19 -19.07 -0.45
N GLY A 105 16.92 -19.17 -1.56
CA GLY A 105 18.12 -18.36 -1.81
C GLY A 105 17.87 -16.86 -1.97
N THR A 106 16.61 -16.44 -2.02
CA THR A 106 16.23 -15.02 -2.22
C THR A 106 15.73 -14.33 -0.95
N LYS A 107 15.70 -15.03 0.19
CA LYS A 107 15.15 -14.48 1.44
C LYS A 107 15.87 -13.21 1.87
N THR A 108 17.20 -13.19 1.84
CA THR A 108 18.01 -12.02 2.25
C THR A 108 17.80 -10.82 1.32
N ILE A 109 17.67 -11.07 0.01
CA ILE A 109 17.33 -10.05 -0.99
C ILE A 109 15.96 -9.45 -0.68
N SER A 110 14.96 -10.31 -0.42
CA SER A 110 13.61 -9.90 -0.10
C SER A 110 13.54 -9.05 1.16
N GLU A 111 14.28 -9.42 2.20
CA GLU A 111 14.36 -8.64 3.44
C GLU A 111 15.00 -7.27 3.20
N SER A 112 16.06 -7.22 2.39
CA SER A 112 16.75 -5.97 2.03
C SER A 112 15.84 -5.03 1.24
N PHE A 113 15.07 -5.55 0.28
CA PHE A 113 14.04 -4.79 -0.42
C PHE A 113 12.99 -4.23 0.53
N LYS A 114 12.44 -5.06 1.42
CA LYS A 114 11.45 -4.62 2.40
C LYS A 114 12.00 -3.53 3.31
N LYS A 115 13.23 -3.64 3.80
CA LYS A 115 13.86 -2.62 4.65
C LYS A 115 14.00 -1.30 3.90
N ALA A 116 14.53 -1.31 2.68
CA ALA A 116 14.69 -0.11 1.85
C ALA A 116 13.34 0.57 1.55
N ILE A 117 12.33 -0.20 1.14
CA ILE A 117 10.98 0.31 0.84
C ILE A 117 10.33 0.92 2.08
N ASN A 118 10.38 0.23 3.23
CA ASN A 118 9.85 0.75 4.50
C ASN A 118 10.59 2.03 4.95
N LYS A 119 11.91 2.08 4.77
CA LYS A 119 12.73 3.27 5.10
C LYS A 119 12.36 4.47 4.23
N CYS A 120 11.84 4.25 3.02
CA CYS A 120 11.28 5.29 2.15
C CYS A 120 9.84 5.68 2.52
N GLY A 121 9.21 5.00 3.51
CA GLY A 121 7.86 5.23 3.96
C GLY A 121 6.76 4.55 3.13
N TYR A 122 7.15 3.62 2.25
CA TYR A 122 6.22 2.81 1.48
C TYR A 122 6.00 1.45 2.13
N ILE A 123 4.90 0.80 1.77
CA ILE A 123 4.55 -0.55 2.20
C ILE A 123 5.05 -1.55 1.15
N PRO A 124 6.02 -2.41 1.48
CA PRO A 124 6.47 -3.43 0.54
C PRO A 124 5.38 -4.49 0.36
N ARG A 125 5.12 -4.88 -0.89
CA ARG A 125 4.26 -6.02 -1.21
C ARG A 125 4.98 -7.07 -2.03
N ARG A 126 4.76 -8.32 -1.64
CA ARG A 126 5.21 -9.53 -2.32
C ARG A 126 4.02 -10.49 -2.35
N ILE A 127 3.73 -11.07 -3.52
CA ILE A 127 2.45 -11.77 -3.73
C ILE A 127 2.32 -13.07 -2.93
N ASP A 128 3.42 -13.81 -2.75
CA ASP A 128 3.46 -15.09 -2.05
C ASP A 128 3.23 -14.99 -0.54
N GLU A 129 3.22 -13.78 0.01
CA GLU A 129 2.91 -13.50 1.43
C GLU A 129 1.43 -13.19 1.67
N LYS A 130 0.61 -13.18 0.60
CA LYS A 130 -0.82 -12.94 0.67
C LYS A 130 -1.55 -14.26 0.42
N GLU A 131 -2.32 -14.71 1.40
CA GLU A 131 -3.23 -15.84 1.19
C GLU A 131 -4.33 -15.45 0.20
N HIS A 132 -4.50 -16.23 -0.87
CA HIS A 132 -5.58 -16.07 -1.82
C HIS A 132 -6.10 -17.42 -2.29
N ASN A 133 -7.42 -17.52 -2.49
CA ASN A 133 -8.07 -18.72 -3.04
C ASN A 133 -8.21 -18.67 -4.57
N ASN A 134 -7.88 -17.53 -5.18
CA ASN A 134 -8.04 -17.25 -6.61
C ASN A 134 -6.79 -17.60 -7.41
N GLN A 135 -6.87 -17.48 -8.75
CA GLN A 135 -5.68 -17.56 -9.60
C GLN A 135 -4.68 -16.44 -9.22
N ILE A 136 -3.40 -16.80 -9.11
CA ILE A 136 -2.35 -15.88 -8.63
C ILE A 136 -2.07 -14.73 -9.60
N VAL A 137 -2.17 -14.95 -10.91
CA VAL A 137 -1.77 -13.94 -11.92
C VAL A 137 -2.66 -12.69 -11.91
N PRO A 138 -4.01 -12.78 -11.91
CA PRO A 138 -4.85 -11.60 -11.73
C PRO A 138 -4.54 -10.79 -10.47
N GLU A 139 -4.22 -11.46 -9.36
CA GLU A 139 -3.85 -10.80 -8.10
C GLU A 139 -2.50 -10.08 -8.23
N ILE A 140 -1.50 -10.68 -8.88
CA ILE A 140 -0.22 -10.02 -9.20
C ILE A 140 -0.45 -8.74 -10.00
N LEU A 141 -1.20 -8.83 -11.10
CA LEU A 141 -1.45 -7.67 -11.96
C LEU A 141 -2.22 -6.57 -11.20
N PHE A 142 -3.18 -6.96 -10.36
CA PHE A 142 -3.90 -6.03 -9.50
C PHE A 142 -2.98 -5.32 -8.50
N GLU A 143 -2.13 -6.06 -7.80
CA GLU A 143 -1.17 -5.49 -6.84
C GLU A 143 -0.15 -4.58 -7.54
N ILE A 144 0.36 -4.94 -8.72
CA ILE A 144 1.21 -4.06 -9.53
C ILE A 144 0.44 -2.79 -9.89
N SER A 145 -0.79 -2.91 -10.39
CA SER A 145 -1.60 -1.77 -10.82
C SER A 145 -1.82 -0.73 -9.72
N ARG A 146 -1.89 -1.18 -8.46
CA ARG A 146 -2.07 -0.34 -7.28
C ARG A 146 -0.75 0.21 -6.74
N SER A 147 0.39 -0.38 -7.05
CA SER A 147 1.69 0.05 -6.53
C SER A 147 2.20 1.34 -7.18
N LYS A 148 2.90 2.19 -6.43
CA LYS A 148 3.50 3.42 -6.99
C LYS A 148 4.75 3.13 -7.83
N PHE A 149 5.49 2.10 -7.47
CA PHE A 149 6.67 1.62 -8.19
C PHE A 149 6.84 0.12 -8.00
N VAL A 150 7.71 -0.47 -8.82
CA VAL A 150 8.06 -1.89 -8.75
C VAL A 150 9.57 -2.05 -8.59
N VAL A 151 9.99 -2.91 -7.67
CA VAL A 151 11.37 -3.36 -7.51
C VAL A 151 11.48 -4.78 -8.03
N VAL A 152 12.43 -5.03 -8.92
CA VAL A 152 12.58 -6.31 -9.60
C VAL A 152 13.94 -6.90 -9.28
N ASP A 153 13.99 -8.12 -8.74
CA ASP A 153 15.24 -8.90 -8.67
C ASP A 153 15.39 -9.78 -9.91
N VAL A 154 16.54 -9.67 -10.56
CA VAL A 154 16.94 -10.53 -11.68
C VAL A 154 18.24 -11.29 -11.39
N THR A 155 18.63 -11.39 -10.12
CA THR A 155 19.78 -12.20 -9.68
C THR A 155 19.52 -13.68 -9.94
N TYR A 156 18.29 -14.14 -9.72
CA TYR A 156 17.86 -15.49 -10.06
C TYR A 156 16.96 -15.46 -11.30
N PRO A 157 17.13 -16.37 -12.27
CA PRO A 157 16.25 -16.45 -13.42
C PRO A 157 14.78 -16.64 -13.00
N ASN A 158 13.92 -15.70 -13.39
CA ASN A 158 12.49 -15.74 -13.10
C ASN A 158 11.69 -15.07 -14.23
N TYR A 159 11.08 -15.85 -15.12
CA TYR A 159 10.26 -15.31 -16.21
C TYR A 159 9.08 -14.46 -15.72
N GLY A 160 8.53 -14.77 -14.54
CA GLY A 160 7.44 -14.00 -13.92
C GLY A 160 7.87 -12.55 -13.64
N ALA A 161 9.04 -12.36 -13.03
CA ALA A 161 9.56 -11.02 -12.73
C ALA A 161 9.76 -10.15 -13.98
N TYR A 162 10.13 -10.75 -15.12
CA TYR A 162 10.26 -10.04 -16.40
C TYR A 162 8.90 -9.61 -16.95
N TYR A 163 7.90 -10.50 -16.86
CA TYR A 163 6.53 -10.19 -17.26
C TYR A 163 5.94 -9.07 -16.39
N GLU A 164 6.12 -9.15 -15.08
CA GLU A 164 5.68 -8.16 -14.10
C GLU A 164 6.33 -6.79 -14.33
N ALA A 165 7.65 -6.77 -14.61
CA ALA A 165 8.37 -5.56 -14.97
C ALA A 165 7.82 -4.90 -16.23
N GLY A 166 7.60 -5.68 -17.30
CA GLY A 166 7.05 -5.17 -18.56
C GLY A 166 5.61 -4.63 -18.39
N TYR A 167 4.78 -5.32 -17.61
CA TYR A 167 3.43 -4.85 -17.28
C TYR A 167 3.45 -3.53 -16.50
N ALA A 168 4.34 -3.40 -15.50
CA ALA A 168 4.49 -2.18 -14.72
C ALA A 168 4.94 -0.99 -15.58
N GLU A 169 5.88 -1.20 -16.50
CA GLU A 169 6.31 -0.17 -17.47
C GLU A 169 5.18 0.25 -18.40
N ALA A 170 4.37 -0.70 -18.89
CA ALA A 170 3.21 -0.39 -19.72
C ALA A 170 2.17 0.48 -19.00
N LEU A 171 2.10 0.40 -17.66
CA LEU A 171 1.28 1.26 -16.81
C LEU A 171 1.96 2.60 -16.45
N GLY A 172 3.16 2.87 -16.96
CA GLY A 172 3.92 4.09 -16.67
C GLY A 172 4.48 4.15 -15.25
N LYS A 173 4.64 3.00 -14.58
CA LYS A 173 5.22 2.93 -13.23
C LYS A 173 6.74 2.91 -13.30
N GLU A 174 7.38 3.47 -12.28
CA GLU A 174 8.83 3.39 -12.12
C GLU A 174 9.23 1.93 -11.80
N VAL A 175 10.16 1.38 -12.58
CA VAL A 175 10.66 0.01 -12.42
C VAL A 175 12.14 0.04 -12.07
N ILE A 176 12.46 -0.40 -10.86
CA ILE A 176 13.81 -0.42 -10.31
C ILE A 176 14.35 -1.85 -10.38
N ILE A 177 15.22 -2.10 -11.35
CA ILE A 177 15.85 -3.41 -11.55
C ILE A 177 17.08 -3.54 -10.64
N CYS A 178 17.21 -4.66 -9.95
CA CYS A 178 18.34 -5.01 -9.09
C CYS A 178 18.93 -6.36 -9.53
N CYS A 179 20.26 -6.46 -9.53
CA CYS A 179 20.97 -7.70 -9.85
C CYS A 179 22.28 -7.75 -9.05
N ARG A 180 22.61 -8.91 -8.48
CA ARG A 180 23.88 -9.09 -7.78
C ARG A 180 25.06 -9.03 -8.77
N GLU A 181 26.15 -8.39 -8.35
CA GLU A 181 27.31 -8.05 -9.19
C GLU A 181 28.01 -9.30 -9.78
N ASP A 182 28.11 -10.38 -9.01
CA ASP A 182 28.67 -11.66 -9.46
C ASP A 182 27.86 -12.26 -10.61
N VAL A 183 26.53 -12.22 -10.53
CA VAL A 183 25.63 -12.73 -11.57
C VAL A 183 25.64 -11.80 -12.78
N PHE A 184 25.57 -10.48 -12.58
CA PHE A 184 25.54 -9.49 -13.65
C PHE A 184 26.77 -9.58 -14.57
N ASN A 185 27.93 -9.91 -14.01
CA ASN A 185 29.19 -10.05 -14.74
C ASN A 185 29.47 -11.49 -15.23
N SER A 186 28.58 -12.44 -14.95
CA SER A 186 28.75 -13.85 -15.33
C SER A 186 28.08 -14.20 -16.68
N ASN A 187 28.24 -15.46 -17.10
CA ASN A 187 27.48 -16.02 -18.22
C ASN A 187 25.99 -16.24 -17.89
N GLN A 188 25.59 -16.09 -16.62
CA GLN A 188 24.20 -16.16 -16.15
C GLN A 188 23.57 -14.77 -16.00
N LYS A 189 24.20 -13.75 -16.60
CA LYS A 189 23.69 -12.37 -16.56
C LYS A 189 22.23 -12.27 -17.06
N PRO A 190 21.48 -11.26 -16.60
CA PRO A 190 20.10 -11.03 -17.04
C PRO A 190 19.96 -10.98 -18.57
N HIS A 191 18.76 -11.29 -19.06
CA HIS A 191 18.47 -11.21 -20.50
C HIS A 191 18.80 -9.82 -21.04
N PHE A 192 19.27 -9.76 -22.29
CA PHE A 192 19.78 -8.57 -22.94
C PHE A 192 18.86 -7.34 -22.78
N ASP A 193 17.55 -7.50 -22.98
CA ASP A 193 16.59 -6.38 -22.90
C ASP A 193 16.52 -5.73 -21.52
N ILE A 194 16.75 -6.50 -20.45
CA ILE A 194 16.83 -5.97 -19.07
C ILE A 194 18.23 -5.46 -18.78
N ALA A 195 19.28 -6.14 -19.27
CA ALA A 195 20.66 -5.74 -19.05
C ALA A 195 21.01 -4.36 -19.65
N GLN A 196 20.25 -3.89 -20.65
CA GLN A 196 20.38 -2.55 -21.20
C GLN A 196 19.77 -1.44 -20.33
N LYS A 197 18.91 -1.80 -19.37
CA LYS A 197 18.23 -0.85 -18.49
C LYS A 197 19.09 -0.52 -17.26
N SER A 198 18.89 0.68 -16.72
CA SER A 198 19.62 1.16 -15.54
C SER A 198 19.33 0.30 -14.32
N SER A 199 20.26 -0.60 -14.01
CA SER A 199 20.13 -1.57 -12.93
C SER A 199 20.96 -1.17 -11.71
N ILE A 200 20.47 -1.49 -10.52
CA ILE A 200 21.26 -1.48 -9.30
C ILE A 200 22.06 -2.78 -9.27
N VAL A 201 23.35 -2.69 -9.58
CA VAL A 201 24.28 -3.85 -9.57
C VAL A 201 24.98 -3.93 -8.22
N TRP A 202 24.47 -4.74 -7.29
CA TRP A 202 24.82 -4.69 -5.85
C TRP A 202 25.77 -5.81 -5.41
N LYS A 203 26.53 -5.57 -4.34
CA LYS A 203 27.59 -6.49 -3.86
C LYS A 203 27.15 -7.40 -2.72
N ASP A 204 26.45 -6.82 -1.76
CA ASP A 204 25.90 -7.47 -0.57
C ASP A 204 24.56 -6.81 -0.19
N GLU A 205 23.88 -7.38 0.79
CA GLU A 205 22.57 -6.92 1.26
C GLU A 205 22.57 -5.47 1.78
N GLU A 206 23.67 -5.02 2.40
CA GLU A 206 23.78 -3.65 2.91
C GLU A 206 23.93 -2.65 1.76
N ASP A 207 24.75 -2.96 0.76
CA ASP A 207 24.86 -2.17 -0.47
C ASP A 207 23.51 -2.13 -1.22
N LEU A 208 22.83 -3.27 -1.32
CA LEU A 208 21.52 -3.37 -1.93
C LEU A 208 20.49 -2.47 -1.24
N GLU A 209 20.36 -2.57 0.08
CA GLU A 209 19.42 -1.75 0.85
C GLU A 209 19.69 -0.25 0.65
N ASN A 210 20.96 0.16 0.78
CA ASN A 210 21.34 1.57 0.70
C ASN A 210 21.14 2.15 -0.71
N ARG A 211 21.48 1.40 -1.75
CA ARG A 211 21.34 1.86 -3.13
C ARG A 211 19.89 1.87 -3.59
N LEU A 212 19.11 0.87 -3.18
CA LEU A 212 17.68 0.83 -3.45
C LEU A 212 16.96 1.99 -2.77
N PHE A 213 17.27 2.28 -1.49
CA PHE A 213 16.75 3.46 -0.79
C PHE A 213 17.03 4.75 -1.59
N ARG A 214 18.28 4.99 -1.97
CA ARG A 214 18.67 6.19 -2.72
C ARG A 214 17.98 6.26 -4.09
N ARG A 215 17.78 5.12 -4.76
CA ARG A 215 17.09 5.08 -6.05
C ARG A 215 15.61 5.46 -5.88
N ILE A 216 14.91 4.86 -4.92
CA ILE A 216 13.51 5.18 -4.63
C ILE A 216 13.37 6.66 -4.25
N GLU A 217 14.25 7.17 -3.38
CA GLU A 217 14.26 8.59 -3.00
C GLU A 217 14.41 9.51 -4.21
N ALA A 218 15.30 9.18 -5.14
CA ALA A 218 15.60 10.02 -6.30
C ALA A 218 14.56 9.94 -7.43
N THR A 219 13.98 8.76 -7.69
CA THR A 219 13.09 8.56 -8.85
C THR A 219 11.61 8.54 -8.49
N VAL A 220 11.27 8.12 -7.27
CA VAL A 220 9.87 8.01 -6.79
C VAL A 220 9.54 9.07 -5.74
N GLY A 221 10.52 9.48 -4.93
CA GLY A 221 10.36 10.37 -3.78
C GLY A 221 9.98 9.62 -2.49
N LEU A 222 10.20 10.25 -1.34
CA LEU A 222 9.85 9.68 -0.02
C LEU A 222 8.36 9.84 0.30
N ASN A 223 7.78 8.88 1.02
CA ASN A 223 6.41 8.92 1.53
C ASN A 223 6.41 9.14 3.05
N LYS A 224 6.53 10.39 3.49
CA LYS A 224 6.63 10.77 4.91
C LYS A 224 5.29 11.15 5.51
#